data_AF-A0A251TXX4-F1
#
_entry.id   AF-A0A251TXX4-F1
#
_cell.length_a   1.000
_cell.length_b   1.000
_cell.length_c   1.000
_cell.angle_alpha   90.00
_cell.angle_beta   90.00
_cell.angle_gamma   90.00
#
_symmetry.space_group_name_H-M   'P 1'
#
loop_
_entity.id
_entity.type
_entity.pdbx_description
1 polymer ?
#
loop_
_entity_poly.entity_id
_entity_poly.type
_entity_poly.pdbx_seq_one_letter_code
_entity_poly.pdbx_strand_id
1 'polypeptide(L)'
;MLLKPGGCFVHGMSFDSCQLYRRHWIIKSNNNVVGDFNGEAVIGQFPLLRSGKKEFVYECCITSAASPGSIEGSYTFIPDRLADPQGSPFEVEVTRFPLVLP
;
A
#
# COMPACT_ATOMS: atom_id res chain seq x y z
N MET A 1 6.40 -5.34 -0.41
CA MET A 1 6.61 -3.96 -0.92
C MET A 1 8.09 -3.77 -1.22
N LEU A 2 8.45 -3.48 -2.47
CA LEU A 2 9.84 -3.31 -2.90
C LEU A 2 9.97 -1.99 -3.67
N LEU A 3 10.93 -1.16 -3.28
CA LEU A 3 11.30 0.02 -4.07
C LEU A 3 12.31 -0.40 -5.14
N LYS A 4 11.99 -0.09 -6.41
CA LYS A 4 12.87 -0.42 -7.54
C LYS A 4 14.20 0.35 -7.43
N PRO A 5 15.29 -0.14 -8.07
CA PRO A 5 16.60 0.52 -8.07
C PRO A 5 16.61 1.99 -8.56
N GLY A 6 15.58 2.43 -9.29
CA GLY A 6 15.40 3.84 -9.70
C GLY A 6 14.71 4.73 -8.66
N GLY A 7 14.43 4.22 -7.46
CA GLY A 7 13.73 4.97 -6.42
C GLY A 7 12.25 5.20 -6.72
N CYS A 8 11.65 6.18 -6.07
CA CYS A 8 10.32 6.69 -6.42
C CYS A 8 10.44 8.00 -7.19
N PHE A 9 9.57 8.19 -8.17
CA PHE A 9 9.56 9.37 -9.03
C PHE A 9 8.27 10.16 -8.82
N VAL A 10 8.40 11.41 -8.38
CA VAL A 10 7.27 12.30 -8.09
C VAL A 10 7.54 13.66 -8.73
N HIS A 11 6.63 14.12 -9.58
CA HIS A 11 6.68 15.44 -10.23
C HIS A 11 8.03 15.79 -10.88
N GLY A 12 8.68 14.84 -11.55
CA GLY A 12 9.97 15.11 -12.21
C GLY A 12 11.20 14.86 -11.34
N MET A 13 11.03 14.59 -10.05
CA MET A 13 12.11 14.35 -9.09
C MET A 13 12.17 12.88 -8.68
N SER A 14 13.39 12.34 -8.59
CA SER A 14 13.66 11.00 -8.10
C SER A 14 14.12 11.04 -6.64
N PHE A 15 13.65 10.10 -5.83
CA PHE A 15 14.06 9.94 -4.44
C PHE A 15 14.50 8.49 -4.20
N ASP A 16 15.62 8.33 -3.49
CA ASP A 16 16.19 7.01 -3.16
C ASP A 16 15.41 6.28 -2.05
N SER A 17 14.46 6.95 -1.43
CA SER A 17 13.58 6.42 -0.39
C SER A 17 12.17 6.97 -0.49
N CYS A 18 11.22 6.17 0.01
CA CYS A 18 9.88 6.63 0.32
C CYS A 18 9.34 5.88 1.54
N GLN A 19 8.56 6.56 2.36
CA GLN A 19 7.95 5.99 3.55
C GLN A 19 6.46 5.82 3.34
N LEU A 20 5.95 4.64 3.68
CA LEU A 20 4.52 4.38 3.65
C LEU A 20 3.83 5.28 4.67
N TYR A 21 2.81 6.02 4.24
CA TYR A 21 1.98 6.86 5.09
C TYR A 21 0.68 6.17 5.48
N ARG A 22 -0.11 5.76 4.48
CA ARG A 22 -1.46 5.20 4.68
C ARG A 22 -1.78 4.11 3.67
N ARG A 23 -2.78 3.31 4.02
CA ARG A 23 -3.41 2.30 3.17
C ARG A 23 -4.88 2.65 3.00
N HIS A 24 -5.43 2.35 1.83
CA HIS A 24 -6.85 2.35 1.56
C HIS A 24 -7.22 1.01 0.95
N TRP A 25 -8.17 0.30 1.55
CA TRP A 25 -8.63 -1.00 1.08
C TRP A 25 -10.12 -0.99 0.83
N ILE A 26 -10.50 -1.53 -0.31
CA ILE A 26 -11.88 -1.81 -0.70
C ILE A 26 -12.02 -3.33 -0.75
N ILE A 27 -12.93 -3.86 0.07
CA ILE A 27 -13.27 -5.27 0.10
C ILE A 27 -14.65 -5.44 -0.52
N LYS A 28 -14.73 -6.30 -1.53
CA LYS A 28 -15.98 -6.62 -2.24
C LYS A 28 -16.36 -8.08 -2.02
N SER A 29 -17.64 -8.35 -1.80
CA SER A 29 -18.24 -9.69 -1.82
C SER A 29 -19.39 -9.70 -2.81
N ASN A 30 -19.42 -10.66 -3.74
CA ASN A 30 -20.40 -10.69 -4.83
C ASN A 30 -20.55 -9.33 -5.56
N ASN A 31 -19.43 -8.65 -5.81
CA ASN A 31 -19.35 -7.32 -6.43
C ASN A 31 -19.94 -6.15 -5.61
N ASN A 32 -20.41 -6.39 -4.39
CA ASN A 32 -20.87 -5.36 -3.45
C ASN A 32 -19.73 -4.97 -2.52
N VAL A 33 -19.57 -3.68 -2.23
CA VAL A 33 -18.59 -3.21 -1.24
C VAL A 33 -19.08 -3.62 0.15
N VAL A 34 -18.29 -4.46 0.82
CA VAL A 34 -18.55 -4.93 2.19
C VAL A 34 -17.56 -4.35 3.20
N GLY A 35 -16.54 -3.63 2.71
CA GLY A 35 -15.60 -2.91 3.55
C GLY A 35 -14.87 -1.82 2.77
N ASP A 36 -14.73 -0.67 3.43
CA ASP A 36 -13.93 0.47 2.99
C ASP A 36 -13.07 0.89 4.19
N PHE A 37 -11.78 0.58 4.12
CA PHE A 37 -10.85 0.76 5.22
C PHE A 37 -9.76 1.74 4.81
N ASN A 38 -9.83 2.95 5.35
CA ASN A 38 -8.78 3.95 5.24
C ASN A 38 -8.04 4.05 6.58
N GLY A 39 -6.70 3.96 6.56
CA GLY A 39 -5.94 4.07 7.80
C GLY A 39 -4.44 4.26 7.59
N GLU A 40 -3.79 4.82 8.60
CA GLU A 40 -2.35 5.07 8.59
C GLU A 40 -1.54 3.79 8.82
N ALA A 41 -0.33 3.74 8.25
CA ALA A 41 0.59 2.61 8.35
C ALA A 41 0.05 1.30 7.75
N VAL A 42 0.78 0.21 7.95
CA VAL A 42 0.31 -1.18 7.86
C VAL A 42 0.71 -1.87 9.15
N ILE A 43 -0.18 -2.62 9.79
CA ILE A 43 0.09 -3.34 11.06
C ILE A 43 0.76 -2.47 12.17
N GLY A 44 0.47 -1.16 12.19
CA GLY A 44 1.10 -0.20 13.11
C GLY A 44 2.52 0.22 12.75
N GLN A 45 3.03 -0.17 11.57
CA GLN A 45 4.35 0.18 11.06
C GLN A 45 4.28 1.12 9.85
N PHE A 46 5.21 2.07 9.81
CA PHE A 46 5.43 3.00 8.70
C PHE A 46 6.74 2.64 7.97
N PRO A 47 6.77 1.56 7.17
CA PRO A 47 7.99 1.07 6.54
C PRO A 47 8.62 2.14 5.64
N LEU A 48 9.92 2.38 5.85
CA LEU A 48 10.77 3.18 4.98
C LEU A 48 11.41 2.26 3.94
N LEU A 49 10.97 2.40 2.68
CA LEU A 49 11.55 1.68 1.56
C LEU A 49 12.75 2.47 1.02
N ARG A 50 13.82 1.75 0.66
CA ARG A 50 15.04 2.32 0.12
C ARG A 50 15.43 1.58 -1.15
N SER A 51 15.90 2.32 -2.14
CA SER A 51 16.37 1.77 -3.40
C SER A 51 17.47 0.73 -3.16
N GLY A 52 17.37 -0.42 -3.84
CA GLY A 52 18.32 -1.52 -3.72
C GLY A 52 18.32 -2.25 -2.37
N LYS A 53 17.38 -1.97 -1.47
CA LYS A 53 17.20 -2.74 -0.23
C LYS A 53 16.15 -3.83 -0.41
N LYS A 54 16.15 -4.78 0.54
CA LYS A 54 15.20 -5.88 0.57
C LYS A 54 13.76 -5.36 0.69
N GLU A 55 12.83 -6.14 0.19
CA GLU A 55 11.42 -5.86 0.33
C GLU A 55 10.96 -5.89 1.78
N PHE A 56 9.92 -5.11 2.06
CA PHE A 56 9.13 -5.21 3.28
C PHE A 56 7.94 -6.15 3.04
N VAL A 57 7.77 -7.17 3.88
CA VAL A 57 6.69 -8.14 3.79
C VAL A 57 5.88 -8.10 5.08
N TYR A 58 4.56 -8.14 4.95
CA TYR A 58 3.65 -8.21 6.09
C TYR A 58 2.42 -9.02 5.71
N GLU A 59 1.71 -9.50 6.73
CA GLU A 59 0.49 -10.29 6.58
C GLU A 59 -0.66 -9.64 7.37
N CYS A 60 -1.88 -9.83 6.89
CA CYS A 60 -3.10 -9.45 7.60
C CYS A 60 -4.22 -10.45 7.30
N CYS A 61 -5.28 -10.41 8.10
CA CYS A 61 -6.42 -11.30 7.97
C CYS A 61 -7.68 -10.52 7.55
N ILE A 62 -8.53 -11.19 6.78
CA ILE A 62 -9.85 -10.70 6.35
C ILE A 62 -10.88 -11.78 6.69
N THR A 63 -12.10 -11.37 7.00
CA THR A 63 -13.17 -12.30 7.35
C THR A 63 -13.62 -13.14 6.15
N SER A 64 -14.00 -14.39 6.39
CA SER A 64 -14.49 -15.30 5.34
C SER A 64 -15.80 -14.84 4.68
N ALA A 65 -16.58 -13.97 5.35
CA ALA A 65 -17.79 -13.36 4.80
C ALA A 65 -17.54 -12.52 3.53
N ALA A 66 -16.29 -12.14 3.27
CA ALA A 66 -15.88 -11.43 2.06
C ALA A 66 -15.75 -12.35 0.83
N SER A 67 -15.91 -13.67 0.97
CA SER A 67 -15.79 -14.65 -0.12
C SER A 67 -17.16 -15.18 -0.57
N PRO A 68 -17.40 -15.39 -1.88
CA PRO A 68 -16.52 -15.03 -2.99
C PRO A 68 -16.46 -13.51 -3.21
N GLY A 69 -15.27 -13.00 -3.51
CA GLY A 69 -15.07 -11.55 -3.55
C GLY A 69 -13.70 -11.11 -4.05
N SER A 70 -13.29 -9.92 -3.65
CA SER A 70 -11.99 -9.35 -3.99
C SER A 70 -11.53 -8.29 -3.00
N ILE A 71 -10.21 -8.14 -2.90
CA ILE A 71 -9.57 -6.98 -2.27
C ILE A 71 -8.87 -6.14 -3.35
N GLU A 72 -9.03 -4.83 -3.29
CA GLU A 72 -8.33 -3.85 -4.12
C GLU A 72 -8.11 -2.58 -3.31
N GLY A 73 -7.23 -1.68 -3.75
CA GLY A 73 -6.97 -0.48 -2.97
C GLY A 73 -5.70 0.24 -3.38
N SER A 74 -5.12 0.97 -2.43
CA SER A 74 -3.89 1.72 -2.67
C SER A 74 -3.09 1.97 -1.40
N TYR A 75 -1.82 2.28 -1.60
CA TYR A 75 -0.94 2.82 -0.56
C TYR A 75 -0.54 4.23 -0.93
N THR A 76 -0.54 5.14 0.04
CA THR A 76 0.07 6.46 -0.14
C THR A 76 1.43 6.47 0.51
N PHE A 77 2.43 6.89 -0.25
CA PHE A 77 3.80 7.06 0.17
C PHE A 77 4.18 8.53 0.19
N ILE A 78 5.17 8.84 1.01
CA ILE A 78 5.82 10.15 1.10
C ILE A 78 7.27 9.99 0.64
N PRO A 79 7.76 10.86 -0.26
CA PRO A 79 9.17 10.89 -0.62
C PRO A 79 10.07 11.11 0.60
N ASP A 80 11.09 10.27 0.71
CA ASP A 80 11.96 10.12 1.88
C ASP A 80 11.24 9.74 3.18
N ARG A 81 11.21 10.60 4.21
CA ARG A 81 10.67 10.29 5.55
C ARG A 81 9.40 11.07 5.85
N LEU A 82 8.50 10.47 6.64
CA LEU A 82 7.29 11.13 7.13
C LEU A 82 7.57 12.34 8.02
N ALA A 83 8.62 12.28 8.84
CA ALA A 83 8.99 13.35 9.76
C ALA A 83 9.65 14.56 9.06
N ASP A 84 10.17 14.36 7.84
CA ASP A 84 10.81 15.39 7.04
C ASP A 84 10.56 15.10 5.54
N PRO A 85 9.33 15.37 5.05
CA PRO A 85 8.94 15.03 3.70
C PRO A 85 9.65 15.91 2.66
N GLN A 86 10.37 15.29 1.73
CA GLN A 86 11.12 15.99 0.67
C GLN A 86 10.30 16.18 -0.62
N GLY A 87 9.04 15.76 -0.63
CA GLY A 87 8.15 15.89 -1.77
C GLY A 87 6.69 15.60 -1.44
N SER A 88 5.82 15.79 -2.43
CA SER A 88 4.38 15.55 -2.27
C SER A 88 4.07 14.06 -2.10
N PRO A 89 3.01 13.71 -1.33
CA PRO A 89 2.51 12.35 -1.28
C PRO A 89 2.16 11.81 -2.67
N PHE A 90 2.39 10.52 -2.89
CA PHE A 90 2.00 9.83 -4.12
C PHE A 90 1.35 8.50 -3.81
N GLU A 91 0.45 8.08 -4.69
CA GLU A 91 -0.36 6.88 -4.51
C GLU A 91 0.14 5.73 -5.40
N VAL A 92 0.14 4.53 -4.84
CA VAL A 92 0.48 3.28 -5.52
C VAL A 92 -0.70 2.34 -5.43
N GLU A 93 -1.29 2.04 -6.59
CA GLU A 93 -2.44 1.14 -6.68
C GLU A 93 -2.06 -0.30 -6.33
N VAL A 94 -2.94 -0.97 -5.60
CA VAL A 94 -2.94 -2.41 -5.42
C VAL A 94 -4.05 -2.99 -6.28
N THR A 95 -3.64 -3.66 -7.35
CA THR A 95 -4.55 -4.31 -8.29
C THR A 95 -5.43 -5.33 -7.58
N ARG A 96 -6.65 -5.49 -8.09
CA ARG A 96 -7.62 -6.45 -7.58
C ARG A 96 -7.04 -7.86 -7.41
N PHE A 97 -7.17 -8.40 -6.21
CA PHE A 97 -6.87 -9.79 -5.86
C PHE A 97 -8.17 -10.53 -5.52
N PRO A 98 -8.50 -11.65 -6.20
CA PRO A 98 -9.73 -12.40 -5.94
C PRO A 98 -9.66 -13.19 -4.63
N LEU A 99 -10.77 -13.19 -3.88
CA LEU A 99 -10.98 -14.01 -2.70
C LEU A 99 -11.90 -15.18 -3.09
N VAL A 100 -11.34 -16.39 -3.13
CA VAL A 100 -12.06 -17.62 -3.44
C VAL A 100 -11.87 -18.62 -2.32
N LEU A 101 -12.94 -19.34 -1.96
CA LEU A 101 -12.82 -20.51 -1.09
C LEU A 101 -12.21 -21.67 -1.91
N PRO A 102 -11.42 -22.55 -1.28
CA PRO A 102 -10.90 -23.77 -1.92
C PRO A 102 -12.00 -24.67 -2.49
#